data_AF-A0A382GZE0-F1
#
_entry.id   AF-A0A382GZE0-F1
#
_cell.length_a   1.000
_cell.length_b   1.000
_cell.length_c   1.000
_cell.angle_alpha   90.00
_cell.angle_beta   90.00
_cell.angle_gamma   90.00
#
_symmetry.space_group_name_H-M   'P 1'
#
loop_
_entity.id
_entity.type
_entity.pdbx_description
1 polymer ?
#
loop_
_entity_poly.entity_id
_entity_poly.type
_entity_poly.pdbx_seq_one_letter_code
_entity_poly.pdbx_strand_id
1 'polypeptide(L)'
;LQAELEKIPAEARSLLQTILGHWYWQYFRANRYRFLQRTATAQPLGEDFTTWDLPRLYREIDLHFTNALADGRLKTIPTTDFTDLLTKPTLPEKYRPTLYDFIAHEALGFYSSGEFAAAKPEDAFEVRASDPLLGPLDKFLAWQSQTTDTKSPQFKAVRLYQDVLRFHLDDADSSALNDTDILRLLHGKRIATGDGANDRFIEAMQALVEREPGPLSAWARYHWAQTLNADGDSVEARRVALVGRDAFPNSRGGKNCHNLVTQIEAKSIRVETESIWNAPWPELVVTYRNITEAHFRLVPADWNKLRAKNFSMSRVEDRRALLKRDPVKSWRHDLPPTADYKQRTEHFTVPSDVKPGFYFLISSAEATFSEKDNRTNYSTVWISDLGLVIRSRANRLEGFVVEGNSGEPIADAQVDAWLRDNRGKYVKKTGATDESGIFGFQKAKNQYQGFFLVQHNGRQIGTTGRNNYWGGTVQQPEPKNSV
;
A
#
# COMPACT_ATOMS: atom_id res chain seq x y z
N LEU A 1 -5.64 -12.50 -37.81
CA LEU A 1 -5.96 -11.06 -37.76
C LEU A 1 -5.09 -10.23 -38.69
N GLN A 2 -3.76 -10.30 -38.63
CA GLN A 2 -2.90 -9.56 -39.57
C GLN A 2 -3.23 -9.86 -41.04
N ALA A 3 -3.37 -11.14 -41.42
CA ALA A 3 -3.79 -11.52 -42.78
C ALA A 3 -5.21 -11.08 -43.18
N GLU A 4 -6.04 -10.68 -42.21
CA GLU A 4 -7.41 -10.20 -42.47
C GLU A 4 -7.47 -8.67 -42.63
N LEU A 5 -6.45 -7.91 -42.21
CA LEU A 5 -6.39 -6.46 -42.39
C LEU A 5 -6.46 -6.03 -43.86
N GLU A 6 -5.91 -6.85 -44.75
CA GLU A 6 -5.90 -6.61 -46.19
C GLU A 6 -7.23 -6.95 -46.87
N LYS A 7 -8.08 -7.75 -46.21
CA LYS A 7 -9.32 -8.30 -46.77
C LYS A 7 -10.59 -7.66 -46.20
N ILE A 8 -10.47 -6.95 -45.08
CA ILE A 8 -11.58 -6.33 -44.38
C ILE A 8 -11.94 -4.95 -44.97
N PRO A 9 -13.23 -4.55 -44.98
CA PRO A 9 -13.65 -3.21 -45.38
C PRO A 9 -12.90 -2.12 -44.61
N ALA A 10 -12.70 -0.97 -45.25
CA ALA A 10 -11.95 0.13 -44.67
C ALA A 10 -12.54 0.57 -43.32
N GLU A 11 -13.86 0.48 -43.16
CA GLU A 11 -14.64 0.84 -41.96
C GLU A 11 -14.25 0.00 -40.73
N ALA A 12 -13.96 -1.29 -40.91
CA ALA A 12 -13.61 -2.20 -39.82
C ALA A 12 -12.09 -2.34 -39.63
N ARG A 13 -11.28 -1.80 -40.54
CA ARG A 13 -9.82 -1.86 -40.48
C ARG A 13 -9.27 -1.20 -39.23
N SER A 14 -9.75 -0.01 -38.85
CA SER A 14 -9.25 0.76 -37.70
C SER A 14 -9.50 0.07 -36.35
N LEU A 15 -10.64 -0.62 -36.22
CA LEU A 15 -10.93 -1.46 -35.06
C LEU A 15 -10.02 -2.69 -35.01
N LEU A 16 -9.80 -3.35 -36.16
CA LEU A 16 -8.91 -4.50 -36.22
C LEU A 16 -7.45 -4.13 -35.91
N GLN A 17 -6.99 -2.96 -36.37
CA GLN A 17 -5.69 -2.38 -35.99
C GLN A 17 -5.61 -2.18 -34.47
N THR A 18 -6.65 -1.60 -33.86
CA THR A 18 -6.72 -1.38 -32.41
C THR A 18 -6.63 -2.71 -31.64
N ILE A 19 -7.39 -3.73 -32.07
CA ILE A 19 -7.37 -5.07 -31.46
C ILE A 19 -5.97 -5.69 -31.55
N LEU A 20 -5.30 -5.59 -32.70
CA LEU A 20 -3.94 -6.10 -32.88
C LEU A 20 -2.95 -5.42 -31.94
N GLY A 21 -3.00 -4.08 -31.83
CA GLY A 21 -2.20 -3.33 -30.88
C GLY A 21 -2.41 -3.81 -29.44
N HIS A 22 -3.66 -4.02 -29.04
CA HIS A 22 -3.98 -4.56 -27.71
C HIS A 22 -3.47 -5.97 -27.48
N TRP A 23 -3.61 -6.88 -28.44
CA TRP A 23 -3.19 -8.26 -28.26
C TRP A 23 -1.67 -8.37 -28.08
N TYR A 24 -0.90 -7.62 -28.88
CA TYR A 24 0.54 -7.53 -28.69
C TYR A 24 0.89 -6.96 -27.31
N TRP A 25 0.20 -5.92 -26.88
CA TRP A 25 0.44 -5.30 -25.58
C TRP A 25 0.06 -6.22 -24.40
N GLN A 26 -1.05 -6.94 -24.49
CA GLN A 26 -1.47 -7.94 -23.49
C GLN A 26 -0.48 -9.10 -23.44
N TYR A 27 0.00 -9.57 -24.58
CA TYR A 27 1.03 -10.61 -24.65
C TYR A 27 2.31 -10.16 -23.95
N PHE A 28 2.76 -8.92 -24.19
CA PHE A 28 3.89 -8.33 -23.48
C PHE A 28 3.66 -8.36 -21.96
N ARG A 29 2.52 -7.85 -21.49
CA ARG A 29 2.18 -7.78 -20.06
C ARG A 29 2.18 -9.16 -19.39
N ALA A 30 1.62 -10.17 -20.06
CA ALA A 30 1.59 -11.54 -19.57
C ALA A 30 2.99 -12.19 -19.52
N ASN A 31 3.95 -11.71 -20.31
CA ASN A 31 5.29 -12.29 -20.44
C ASN A 31 6.42 -11.34 -19.99
N ARG A 32 6.10 -10.29 -19.22
CA ARG A 32 7.03 -9.18 -18.91
C ARG A 32 8.40 -9.65 -18.38
N TYR A 33 8.43 -10.63 -17.48
CA TYR A 33 9.68 -11.17 -16.93
C TYR A 33 10.59 -11.76 -18.01
N ARG A 34 10.02 -12.44 -19.02
CA ARG A 34 10.79 -13.02 -20.13
C ARG A 34 11.43 -11.96 -20.99
N PHE A 35 10.74 -10.84 -21.24
CA PHE A 35 11.27 -9.73 -22.02
C PHE A 35 12.39 -8.97 -21.29
N LEU A 36 12.31 -8.83 -19.96
CA LEU A 36 13.36 -8.20 -19.16
C LEU A 36 14.66 -9.02 -19.10
N GLN A 37 14.60 -10.32 -19.43
CA GLN A 37 15.77 -11.21 -19.45
C GLN A 37 16.39 -11.41 -20.84
N ARG A 38 15.75 -10.88 -21.88
CA ARG A 38 16.28 -10.98 -23.25
C ARG A 38 17.32 -9.90 -23.48
N THR A 39 18.53 -10.30 -23.85
CA THR A 39 19.49 -9.40 -24.48
C THR A 39 19.00 -9.03 -25.87
N ALA A 40 19.18 -7.78 -26.28
CA ALA A 40 18.83 -7.32 -27.62
C ALA A 40 19.56 -8.20 -28.66
N THR A 41 18.80 -8.92 -29.49
CA THR A 41 19.35 -9.81 -30.51
C THR A 41 19.55 -9.05 -31.82
N ALA A 42 20.76 -9.10 -32.38
CA ALA A 42 21.09 -8.45 -33.65
C ALA A 42 20.61 -9.21 -34.90
N GLN A 43 19.92 -10.36 -34.72
CA GLN A 43 19.38 -11.14 -35.83
C GLN A 43 18.03 -10.59 -36.28
N PRO A 44 17.72 -10.60 -37.59
CA PRO A 44 16.41 -10.22 -38.08
C PRO A 44 15.36 -11.16 -37.47
N LEU A 45 14.56 -10.60 -36.56
CA LEU A 45 13.45 -11.26 -35.93
C LEU A 45 12.39 -11.56 -37.02
N GLY A 46 12.06 -12.83 -37.21
CA GLY A 46 11.07 -13.28 -38.19
C GLY A 46 9.64 -12.86 -37.84
N GLU A 47 8.65 -13.44 -38.52
CA GLU A 47 7.23 -13.14 -38.31
C GLU A 47 6.70 -13.60 -36.93
N ASP A 48 7.42 -14.48 -36.24
CA ASP A 48 7.03 -14.97 -34.92
C ASP A 48 7.28 -13.91 -33.83
N PHE A 49 6.20 -13.22 -33.44
CA PHE A 49 6.21 -12.19 -32.40
C PHE A 49 6.64 -12.68 -31.02
N THR A 50 6.62 -13.99 -30.76
CA THR A 50 7.11 -14.56 -29.49
C THR A 50 8.62 -14.46 -29.36
N THR A 51 9.34 -14.28 -30.48
CA THR A 51 10.80 -14.13 -30.52
C THR A 51 11.25 -12.68 -30.43
N TRP A 52 10.35 -11.71 -30.59
CA TRP A 52 10.71 -10.30 -30.70
C TRP A 52 11.37 -9.75 -29.44
N ASP A 53 12.22 -8.74 -29.63
CA ASP A 53 12.76 -7.93 -28.56
C ASP A 53 11.79 -6.81 -28.17
N LEU A 54 12.09 -6.12 -27.06
CA LEU A 54 11.22 -5.09 -26.51
C LEU A 54 11.03 -3.89 -27.45
N PRO A 55 12.08 -3.34 -28.10
CA PRO A 55 11.93 -2.26 -29.08
C PRO A 55 11.12 -2.65 -30.32
N ARG A 56 11.28 -3.85 -30.87
CA ARG A 56 10.49 -4.32 -32.02
C ARG A 56 9.02 -4.45 -31.64
N LEU A 57 8.71 -5.03 -30.49
CA LEU A 57 7.35 -5.20 -30.02
C LEU A 57 6.66 -3.85 -29.77
N TYR A 58 7.38 -2.90 -29.17
CA TYR A 58 6.89 -1.51 -29.02
C TYR A 58 6.53 -0.91 -30.39
N ARG A 59 7.45 -0.98 -31.36
CA ARG A 59 7.25 -0.41 -32.70
C ARG A 59 6.02 -1.02 -33.40
N GLU A 60 5.77 -2.31 -33.20
CA GLU A 60 4.61 -2.97 -33.82
C GLU A 60 3.30 -2.53 -33.16
N ILE A 61 3.24 -2.46 -31.83
CA ILE A 61 2.06 -1.94 -31.11
C ILE A 61 1.79 -0.48 -31.52
N ASP A 62 2.85 0.33 -31.54
CA ASP A 62 2.81 1.73 -31.94
C ASP A 62 2.31 1.93 -33.38
N LEU A 63 2.76 1.10 -34.31
CA LEU A 63 2.31 1.10 -35.70
C LEU A 63 0.81 0.86 -35.79
N HIS A 64 0.30 -0.14 -35.06
CA HIS A 64 -1.12 -0.48 -35.06
C HIS A 64 -2.00 0.66 -34.53
N PHE A 65 -1.63 1.28 -33.41
CA PHE A 65 -2.37 2.45 -32.89
C PHE A 65 -2.27 3.66 -33.82
N THR A 66 -1.09 3.93 -34.39
CA THR A 66 -0.89 5.04 -35.33
C THR A 66 -1.77 4.86 -36.57
N ASN A 67 -1.82 3.64 -37.13
CA ASN A 67 -2.65 3.33 -38.30
C ASN A 67 -4.14 3.42 -37.99
N ALA A 68 -4.57 2.99 -36.79
CA ALA A 68 -5.96 3.11 -36.38
C ALA A 68 -6.39 4.58 -36.28
N LEU A 69 -5.58 5.43 -35.64
CA LEU A 69 -5.88 6.84 -35.40
C LEU A 69 -5.77 7.73 -36.65
N ALA A 70 -5.17 7.24 -37.74
CA ALA A 70 -5.11 7.95 -39.01
C ALA A 70 -6.48 8.03 -39.73
N ASP A 71 -7.45 7.20 -39.35
CA ASP A 71 -8.78 7.20 -39.95
C ASP A 71 -9.67 8.32 -39.36
N GLY A 72 -9.77 9.43 -40.09
CA GLY A 72 -10.57 10.58 -39.68
C GLY A 72 -12.06 10.31 -39.50
N ARG A 73 -12.61 9.23 -40.09
CA ARG A 73 -14.03 8.86 -39.93
C ARG A 73 -14.38 8.47 -38.50
N LEU A 74 -13.39 8.00 -37.72
CA LEU A 74 -13.59 7.61 -36.33
C LEU A 74 -14.17 8.74 -35.47
N LYS A 75 -13.90 10.00 -35.83
CA LYS A 75 -14.40 11.19 -35.14
C LYS A 75 -15.90 11.43 -35.33
N THR A 76 -16.54 10.72 -36.26
CA THR A 76 -17.99 10.86 -36.51
C THR A 76 -18.78 9.62 -36.10
N ILE A 77 -18.10 8.55 -35.67
CA ILE A 77 -18.74 7.28 -35.33
C ILE A 77 -18.95 7.24 -33.81
N PRO A 78 -20.20 7.25 -33.32
CA PRO A 78 -20.48 7.15 -31.89
C PRO A 78 -19.97 5.84 -31.29
N THR A 79 -19.48 5.85 -30.06
CA THR A 79 -19.13 4.61 -29.35
C THR A 79 -20.34 3.69 -29.13
N THR A 80 -21.55 4.24 -29.09
CA THR A 80 -22.80 3.49 -28.89
C THR A 80 -23.06 2.47 -29.97
N ASP A 81 -22.62 2.75 -31.20
CA ASP A 81 -22.79 1.86 -32.34
C ASP A 81 -22.02 0.53 -32.14
N PHE A 82 -21.11 0.49 -31.15
CA PHE A 82 -20.24 -0.64 -30.82
C PHE A 82 -20.49 -1.20 -29.41
N THR A 83 -21.61 -0.85 -28.77
CA THR A 83 -21.91 -1.26 -27.37
C THR A 83 -21.89 -2.78 -27.17
N ASP A 84 -22.29 -3.55 -28.18
CA ASP A 84 -22.29 -5.02 -28.11
C ASP A 84 -20.89 -5.64 -28.21
N LEU A 85 -19.93 -4.90 -28.77
CA LEU A 85 -18.54 -5.35 -28.93
C LEU A 85 -17.62 -4.82 -27.82
N LEU A 86 -17.97 -3.70 -27.21
CA LEU A 86 -17.20 -3.08 -26.13
C LEU A 86 -17.67 -3.62 -24.77
N THR A 87 -16.73 -3.86 -23.87
CA THR A 87 -17.07 -4.11 -22.47
C THR A 87 -17.79 -2.90 -21.90
N LYS A 88 -18.87 -3.13 -21.14
CA LYS A 88 -19.69 -2.06 -20.56
C LYS A 88 -18.79 -1.02 -19.90
N PRO A 89 -18.85 0.26 -20.33
CA PRO A 89 -17.91 1.26 -19.89
C PRO A 89 -18.08 1.54 -18.39
N THR A 90 -16.96 1.72 -17.70
CA THR A 90 -16.94 2.13 -16.28
C THR A 90 -17.10 3.63 -16.11
N LEU A 91 -16.99 4.39 -17.20
CA LEU A 91 -17.15 5.83 -17.28
C LEU A 91 -18.41 6.21 -18.07
N PRO A 92 -19.01 7.37 -17.80
CA PRO A 92 -20.05 7.94 -18.65
C PRO A 92 -19.61 8.02 -20.11
N GLU A 93 -20.51 7.65 -21.01
CA GLU A 93 -20.26 7.63 -22.46
C GLU A 93 -19.84 8.99 -23.01
N LYS A 94 -20.45 10.08 -22.51
CA LYS A 94 -20.11 11.46 -22.89
C LYS A 94 -18.65 11.87 -22.61
N TYR A 95 -17.87 11.05 -21.91
CA TYR A 95 -16.43 11.28 -21.76
C TYR A 95 -15.66 10.76 -22.98
N ARG A 96 -16.20 9.77 -23.69
CA ARG A 96 -15.62 9.14 -24.88
C ARG A 96 -16.71 8.96 -25.95
N PRO A 97 -17.25 10.06 -26.51
CA PRO A 97 -18.43 9.99 -27.36
C PRO A 97 -18.19 9.25 -28.69
N THR A 98 -16.96 9.19 -29.19
CA THR A 98 -16.64 8.63 -30.52
C THR A 98 -15.65 7.47 -30.46
N LEU A 99 -15.63 6.64 -31.51
CA LEU A 99 -14.61 5.61 -31.65
C LEU A 99 -13.19 6.18 -31.69
N TYR A 100 -13.01 7.41 -32.18
CA TYR A 100 -11.73 8.10 -32.08
C TYR A 100 -11.30 8.24 -30.62
N ASP A 101 -12.21 8.64 -29.73
CA ASP A 101 -11.92 8.83 -28.31
C ASP A 101 -11.59 7.49 -27.64
N PHE A 102 -12.37 6.44 -27.93
CA PHE A 102 -12.08 5.10 -27.44
C PHE A 102 -10.65 4.67 -27.83
N ILE A 103 -10.32 4.69 -29.12
CA ILE A 103 -9.02 4.24 -29.63
C ILE A 103 -7.88 5.14 -29.12
N ALA A 104 -8.09 6.46 -29.08
CA ALA A 104 -7.10 7.40 -28.58
C ALA A 104 -6.78 7.16 -27.11
N HIS A 105 -7.78 6.86 -26.28
CA HIS A 105 -7.56 6.59 -24.87
C HIS A 105 -6.92 5.22 -24.61
N GLU A 106 -7.18 4.22 -25.44
CA GLU A 106 -6.44 2.96 -25.42
C GLU A 106 -4.96 3.18 -25.78
N ALA A 107 -4.68 3.95 -26.83
CA ALA A 107 -3.31 4.32 -27.22
C ALA A 107 -2.61 5.15 -26.13
N LEU A 108 -3.29 6.11 -25.49
CA LEU A 108 -2.78 6.85 -24.33
C LEU A 108 -2.47 5.93 -23.15
N GLY A 109 -3.29 4.89 -22.92
CA GLY A 109 -3.03 3.85 -21.93
C GLY A 109 -1.73 3.12 -22.19
N PHE A 110 -1.47 2.77 -23.45
CA PHE A 110 -0.22 2.15 -23.89
C PHE A 110 0.99 3.08 -23.70
N TYR A 111 0.95 4.29 -24.29
CA TYR A 111 2.07 5.23 -24.27
C TYR A 111 2.43 5.72 -22.86
N SER A 112 1.44 5.78 -21.96
CA SER A 112 1.65 6.25 -20.59
C SER A 112 1.93 5.14 -19.57
N SER A 113 2.06 3.88 -20.01
CA SER A 113 2.28 2.72 -19.11
C SER A 113 3.66 2.70 -18.43
N GLY A 114 4.66 3.39 -18.99
CA GLY A 114 6.04 3.35 -18.50
C GLY A 114 6.75 2.00 -18.70
N GLU A 115 6.09 1.04 -19.34
CA GLU A 115 6.56 -0.34 -19.50
C GLU A 115 7.78 -0.46 -20.44
N PHE A 116 7.96 0.51 -21.33
CA PHE A 116 9.02 0.58 -22.33
C PHE A 116 10.09 1.64 -21.98
N ALA A 117 10.11 2.14 -20.74
CA ALA A 117 11.01 3.20 -20.29
C ALA A 117 12.43 2.74 -19.94
N ALA A 118 12.75 1.44 -20.05
CA ALA A 118 14.01 0.86 -19.56
C ALA A 118 15.21 1.01 -20.53
N ALA A 119 14.98 1.43 -21.78
CA ALA A 119 16.02 1.66 -22.78
C ALA A 119 15.88 3.08 -23.34
N LYS A 120 16.11 4.08 -22.49
CA LYS A 120 16.06 5.49 -22.92
C LYS A 120 17.32 5.85 -23.72
N PRO A 121 17.19 6.46 -24.91
CA PRO A 121 18.33 7.07 -25.57
C PRO A 121 18.85 8.27 -24.77
N GLU A 122 20.08 8.72 -25.03
CA GLU A 122 20.67 9.88 -24.34
C GLU A 122 19.89 11.18 -24.59
N ASP A 123 19.21 11.29 -25.73
CA ASP A 123 18.34 12.40 -26.13
C ASP A 123 16.85 12.13 -25.86
N ALA A 124 16.54 11.24 -24.91
CA ALA A 124 15.16 10.91 -24.57
C ALA A 124 14.33 12.15 -24.28
N PHE A 125 13.13 12.22 -24.85
CA PHE A 125 12.20 13.30 -24.56
C PHE A 125 11.87 13.33 -23.06
N GLU A 126 12.13 14.46 -22.41
CA GLU A 126 11.79 14.72 -21.02
C GLU A 126 10.85 15.91 -20.91
N VAL A 127 9.95 15.86 -19.93
CA VAL A 127 9.05 16.96 -19.60
C VAL A 127 9.46 17.56 -18.28
N ARG A 128 9.75 18.85 -18.26
CA ARG A 128 10.06 19.60 -17.04
C ARG A 128 8.77 20.12 -16.40
N ALA A 129 8.79 20.33 -15.10
CA ALA A 129 7.71 21.02 -14.39
C ALA A 129 7.44 22.42 -14.97
N SER A 130 8.46 23.06 -15.54
CA SER A 130 8.34 24.36 -16.21
C SER A 130 7.53 24.32 -17.52
N ASP A 131 7.48 23.15 -18.18
CA ASP A 131 6.89 23.00 -19.50
C ASP A 131 5.34 23.12 -19.46
N PRO A 132 4.69 23.42 -20.59
CA PRO A 132 3.24 23.62 -20.65
C PRO A 132 2.38 22.39 -20.32
N LEU A 133 2.94 21.18 -20.12
CA LEU A 133 2.15 19.98 -19.84
C LEU A 133 1.30 20.10 -18.56
N LEU A 134 1.80 20.78 -17.54
CA LEU A 134 1.06 21.11 -16.31
C LEU A 134 0.50 22.54 -16.31
N GLY A 135 0.57 23.23 -17.45
CA GLY A 135 0.10 24.61 -17.58
C GLY A 135 -1.36 24.71 -18.04
N PRO A 136 -1.83 25.97 -18.21
CA PRO A 136 -3.13 26.28 -18.81
C PRO A 136 -3.34 25.57 -20.15
N LEU A 137 -4.60 25.21 -20.44
CA LEU A 137 -4.96 24.41 -21.60
C LEU A 137 -4.52 25.07 -22.92
N ASP A 138 -4.71 26.38 -23.08
CA ASP A 138 -4.28 27.13 -24.26
C ASP A 138 -2.77 27.05 -24.49
N LYS A 139 -1.97 27.18 -23.42
CA LYS A 139 -0.51 27.08 -23.48
C LYS A 139 -0.07 25.67 -23.82
N PHE A 140 -0.75 24.66 -23.28
CA PHE A 140 -0.50 23.27 -23.63
C PHE A 140 -0.80 22.98 -25.10
N LEU A 141 -1.94 23.44 -25.61
CA LEU A 141 -2.34 23.24 -27.01
C LEU A 141 -1.41 23.95 -28.00
N ALA A 142 -0.84 25.10 -27.61
CA ALA A 142 0.14 25.83 -28.40
C ALA A 142 1.57 25.26 -28.29
N TRP A 143 1.84 24.34 -27.36
CA TRP A 143 3.19 23.86 -27.10
C TRP A 143 3.74 23.01 -28.26
N GLN A 144 4.88 23.45 -28.78
CA GLN A 144 5.69 22.70 -29.73
C GLN A 144 6.96 22.25 -29.02
N SER A 145 6.96 21.01 -28.50
CA SER A 145 8.17 20.43 -27.92
C SER A 145 9.25 20.24 -28.99
N GLN A 146 10.44 20.76 -28.73
CA GLN A 146 11.63 20.52 -29.53
C GLN A 146 12.28 19.22 -29.05
N THR A 147 12.21 18.15 -29.86
CA THR A 147 12.88 16.88 -29.58
C THR A 147 13.24 16.16 -30.87
N THR A 148 14.38 15.47 -30.86
CA THR A 148 14.80 14.53 -31.90
C THR A 148 14.19 13.13 -31.69
N ASP A 149 13.81 12.79 -30.45
CA ASP A 149 13.16 11.53 -30.07
C ASP A 149 11.64 11.56 -30.35
N THR A 150 11.29 11.68 -31.62
CA THR A 150 9.89 11.70 -32.10
C THR A 150 9.15 10.37 -31.91
N LYS A 151 9.88 9.29 -31.60
CA LYS A 151 9.32 7.95 -31.34
C LYS A 151 9.09 7.68 -29.85
N SER A 152 9.50 8.60 -28.97
CA SER A 152 9.27 8.52 -27.53
C SER A 152 7.79 8.27 -27.21
N PRO A 153 7.47 7.26 -26.37
CA PRO A 153 6.11 7.07 -25.87
C PRO A 153 5.58 8.33 -25.18
N GLN A 154 6.42 9.05 -24.44
CA GLN A 154 6.01 10.27 -23.75
C GLN A 154 5.69 11.39 -24.74
N PHE A 155 6.50 11.57 -25.79
CA PHE A 155 6.22 12.55 -26.83
C PHE A 155 4.92 12.22 -27.56
N LYS A 156 4.72 10.94 -27.93
CA LYS A 156 3.47 10.49 -28.57
C LYS A 156 2.25 10.69 -27.68
N ALA A 157 2.34 10.41 -26.38
CA ALA A 157 1.27 10.70 -25.43
C ALA A 157 0.95 12.19 -25.38
N VAL A 158 1.95 13.06 -25.29
CA VAL A 158 1.76 14.52 -25.28
C VAL A 158 1.05 14.99 -26.56
N ARG A 159 1.50 14.55 -27.73
CA ARG A 159 0.85 14.89 -29.01
C ARG A 159 -0.57 14.38 -29.09
N LEU A 160 -0.82 13.13 -28.68
CA LEU A 160 -2.15 12.55 -28.71
C LEU A 160 -3.11 13.26 -27.73
N TYR A 161 -2.65 13.67 -26.55
CA TYR A 161 -3.45 14.55 -25.67
C TYR A 161 -3.80 15.87 -26.36
N GLN A 162 -2.85 16.51 -27.05
CA GLN A 162 -3.14 17.73 -27.81
C GLN A 162 -4.20 17.48 -28.90
N ASP A 163 -4.12 16.36 -29.62
CA ASP A 163 -5.04 16.05 -30.72
C ASP A 163 -6.46 15.77 -30.22
N VAL A 164 -6.62 15.01 -29.12
CA VAL A 164 -7.92 14.76 -28.50
C VAL A 164 -8.50 16.05 -27.90
N LEU A 165 -7.69 16.86 -27.22
CA LEU A 165 -8.17 18.12 -26.65
C LEU A 165 -8.55 19.15 -27.71
N ARG A 166 -7.82 19.22 -28.84
CA ARG A 166 -8.23 20.05 -29.99
C ARG A 166 -9.53 19.57 -30.60
N PHE A 167 -9.73 18.26 -30.68
CA PHE A 167 -10.94 17.69 -31.25
C PHE A 167 -12.21 18.12 -30.48
N HIS A 168 -12.14 18.20 -29.15
CA HIS A 168 -13.28 18.55 -28.29
C HIS A 168 -13.34 20.02 -27.87
N LEU A 169 -12.52 20.91 -28.46
CA LEU A 169 -12.39 22.29 -27.98
C LEU A 169 -13.70 23.09 -28.14
N ASP A 170 -14.41 22.83 -29.23
CA ASP A 170 -15.62 23.55 -29.64
C ASP A 170 -16.91 22.75 -29.37
N ASP A 171 -16.81 21.63 -28.63
CA ASP A 171 -17.97 20.78 -28.32
C ASP A 171 -18.95 21.51 -27.40
N ALA A 172 -20.25 21.39 -27.71
CA ALA A 172 -21.31 21.92 -26.85
C ALA A 172 -21.33 21.25 -25.46
N ASP A 173 -20.99 19.97 -25.39
CA ASP A 173 -20.73 19.25 -24.13
C ASP A 173 -19.23 19.11 -23.90
N SER A 174 -18.68 19.95 -23.02
CA SER A 174 -17.26 19.94 -22.65
C SER A 174 -16.81 18.72 -21.82
N SER A 175 -17.67 17.72 -21.59
CA SER A 175 -17.34 16.56 -20.76
C SER A 175 -16.11 15.77 -21.26
N ALA A 176 -16.00 15.54 -22.58
CA ALA A 176 -14.86 14.84 -23.18
C ALA A 176 -13.57 15.67 -23.07
N LEU A 177 -13.66 16.97 -23.32
CA LEU A 177 -12.56 17.94 -23.14
C LEU A 177 -12.04 17.92 -21.68
N ASN A 178 -12.94 18.07 -20.70
CA ASN A 178 -12.57 18.20 -19.30
C ASN A 178 -12.04 16.89 -18.70
N ASP A 179 -12.61 15.72 -19.04
CA ASP A 179 -12.03 14.44 -18.56
C ASP A 179 -10.66 14.19 -19.19
N THR A 180 -10.49 14.49 -20.48
CA THR A 180 -9.17 14.39 -21.15
C THR A 180 -8.15 15.35 -20.54
N ASP A 181 -8.55 16.57 -20.18
CA ASP A 181 -7.63 17.53 -19.59
C ASP A 181 -7.20 17.11 -18.17
N ILE A 182 -8.11 16.53 -17.38
CA ILE A 182 -7.74 15.90 -16.09
C ILE A 182 -6.71 14.79 -16.31
N LEU A 183 -6.91 13.93 -17.32
CA LEU A 183 -5.97 12.84 -17.63
C LEU A 183 -4.61 13.36 -18.11
N ARG A 184 -4.59 14.42 -18.92
CA ARG A 184 -3.35 15.13 -19.30
C ARG A 184 -2.60 15.59 -18.05
N LEU A 185 -3.27 16.29 -17.13
CA LEU A 185 -2.64 16.82 -15.93
C LEU A 185 -2.14 15.70 -15.01
N LEU A 186 -2.90 14.62 -14.86
CA LEU A 186 -2.46 13.43 -14.11
C LEU A 186 -1.24 12.76 -14.74
N HIS A 187 -1.20 12.68 -16.07
CA HIS A 187 -0.03 12.20 -16.78
C HIS A 187 1.16 13.14 -16.55
N GLY A 188 0.96 14.45 -16.70
CA GLY A 188 1.98 15.48 -16.45
C GLY A 188 2.57 15.39 -15.06
N LYS A 189 1.74 15.28 -14.02
CA LYS A 189 2.21 15.17 -12.64
C LYS A 189 3.12 13.96 -12.43
N ARG A 190 2.85 12.86 -13.13
CA ARG A 190 3.61 11.61 -13.03
C ARG A 190 4.95 11.66 -13.77
N ILE A 191 5.04 12.41 -14.87
CA ILE A 191 6.25 12.40 -15.72
C ILE A 191 7.10 13.66 -15.62
N ALA A 192 6.56 14.76 -15.10
CA ALA A 192 7.26 16.03 -15.00
C ALA A 192 8.45 15.91 -14.02
N THR A 193 9.61 16.40 -14.45
CA THR A 193 10.83 16.46 -13.64
C THR A 193 11.08 17.88 -13.12
N GLY A 194 11.71 17.98 -11.96
CA GLY A 194 12.01 19.26 -11.31
C GLY A 194 10.97 19.70 -10.28
N ASP A 195 11.32 20.73 -9.53
CA ASP A 195 10.53 21.25 -8.41
C ASP A 195 9.28 22.01 -8.88
N GLY A 196 8.27 22.12 -8.01
CA GLY A 196 7.05 22.88 -8.27
C GLY A 196 6.00 22.18 -9.16
N ALA A 197 6.22 20.91 -9.53
CA ALA A 197 5.24 20.14 -10.30
C ALA A 197 3.88 20.01 -9.58
N ASN A 198 3.89 19.83 -8.26
CA ASN A 198 2.65 19.75 -7.47
C ASN A 198 1.89 21.08 -7.45
N ASP A 199 2.58 22.20 -7.25
CA ASP A 199 1.96 23.54 -7.24
C ASP A 199 1.28 23.84 -8.58
N ARG A 200 1.98 23.61 -9.69
CA ARG A 200 1.42 23.81 -11.03
C ARG A 200 0.26 22.87 -11.34
N PHE A 201 0.36 21.62 -10.91
CA PHE A 201 -0.74 20.66 -11.02
C PHE A 201 -1.97 21.13 -10.24
N ILE A 202 -1.78 21.64 -9.02
CA ILE A 202 -2.85 22.20 -8.18
C ILE A 202 -3.49 23.41 -8.86
N GLU A 203 -2.70 24.36 -9.34
CA GLU A 203 -3.17 25.55 -10.06
C GLU A 203 -4.00 25.16 -11.30
N ALA A 204 -3.51 24.20 -12.10
CA ALA A 204 -4.24 23.72 -13.26
C ALA A 204 -5.55 23.01 -12.91
N MET A 205 -5.57 22.22 -11.82
CA MET A 205 -6.80 21.59 -11.31
C MET A 205 -7.80 22.64 -10.78
N GLN A 206 -7.34 23.71 -10.14
CA GLN A 206 -8.18 24.84 -9.72
C GLN A 206 -8.84 25.51 -10.93
N ALA A 207 -8.07 25.86 -11.96
CA ALA A 207 -8.60 26.45 -13.19
C ALA A 207 -9.59 25.51 -13.90
N LEU A 208 -9.37 24.19 -13.84
CA LEU A 208 -10.32 23.21 -14.38
C LEU A 208 -11.63 23.20 -13.59
N VAL A 209 -11.55 23.24 -12.25
CA VAL A 209 -12.72 23.31 -11.37
C VAL A 209 -13.57 24.55 -11.63
N GLU A 210 -12.96 25.69 -11.96
CA GLU A 210 -13.68 26.94 -12.25
C GLU A 210 -14.47 26.88 -13.56
N ARG A 211 -13.94 26.25 -14.60
CA ARG A 211 -14.59 26.18 -15.92
C ARG A 211 -15.53 24.99 -16.10
N GLU A 212 -15.45 23.96 -15.26
CA GLU A 212 -16.29 22.76 -15.35
C GLU A 212 -17.34 22.78 -14.23
N PRO A 213 -18.59 23.16 -14.48
CA PRO A 213 -19.62 23.22 -13.44
C PRO A 213 -20.16 21.84 -13.07
N GLY A 214 -19.79 20.78 -13.79
CA GLY A 214 -20.33 19.43 -13.65
C GLY A 214 -19.56 18.50 -12.70
N PRO A 215 -19.92 17.20 -12.71
CA PRO A 215 -19.33 16.17 -11.84
C PRO A 215 -17.81 15.98 -11.97
N LEU A 216 -17.22 16.38 -13.10
CA LEU A 216 -15.77 16.31 -13.30
C LEU A 216 -15.01 17.31 -12.40
N SER A 217 -15.66 18.39 -11.95
CA SER A 217 -15.07 19.30 -10.96
C SER A 217 -14.83 18.61 -9.61
N ALA A 218 -15.68 17.67 -9.20
CA ALA A 218 -15.41 16.86 -8.01
C ALA A 218 -14.24 15.90 -8.23
N TRP A 219 -14.04 15.42 -9.46
CA TRP A 219 -12.90 14.57 -9.79
C TRP A 219 -11.58 15.33 -9.77
N ALA A 220 -11.57 16.56 -10.29
CA ALA A 220 -10.42 17.47 -10.19
C ALA A 220 -10.14 17.88 -8.74
N ARG A 221 -11.16 18.25 -7.95
CA ARG A 221 -11.02 18.53 -6.51
C ARG A 221 -10.43 17.34 -5.74
N TYR A 222 -10.81 16.11 -6.07
CA TYR A 222 -10.22 14.93 -5.43
C TYR A 222 -8.70 14.87 -5.64
N HIS A 223 -8.23 15.05 -6.87
CA HIS A 223 -6.80 14.98 -7.17
C HIS A 223 -6.01 16.19 -6.64
N TRP A 224 -6.62 17.38 -6.66
CA TRP A 224 -6.08 18.56 -5.98
C TRP A 224 -5.92 18.28 -4.47
N ALA A 225 -6.99 17.88 -3.78
CA ALA A 225 -6.96 17.55 -2.36
C ALA A 225 -5.97 16.42 -2.03
N GLN A 226 -5.89 15.39 -2.87
CA GLN A 226 -4.94 14.31 -2.70
C GLN A 226 -3.48 14.80 -2.77
N THR A 227 -3.21 15.78 -3.63
CA THR A 227 -1.87 16.38 -3.76
C THR A 227 -1.53 17.20 -2.52
N LEU A 228 -2.43 18.07 -2.07
CA LEU A 228 -2.26 18.82 -0.81
C LEU A 228 -2.02 17.90 0.39
N ASN A 229 -2.79 16.82 0.51
CA ASN A 229 -2.62 15.87 1.60
C ASN A 229 -1.27 15.15 1.53
N ALA A 230 -0.79 14.82 0.33
CA ALA A 230 0.53 14.22 0.15
C ALA A 230 1.66 15.20 0.50
N ASP A 231 1.47 16.50 0.25
CA ASP A 231 2.39 17.58 0.61
C ASP A 231 2.29 17.98 2.10
N GLY A 232 1.41 17.32 2.86
CA GLY A 232 1.29 17.50 4.31
C GLY A 232 0.33 18.61 4.75
N ASP A 233 -0.47 19.17 3.84
CA ASP A 233 -1.57 20.09 4.12
C ASP A 233 -2.92 19.36 4.14
N SER A 234 -3.11 18.55 5.18
CA SER A 234 -4.33 17.78 5.39
C SER A 234 -5.56 18.66 5.67
N VAL A 235 -5.35 19.87 6.21
CA VAL A 235 -6.44 20.80 6.55
C VAL A 235 -7.07 21.34 5.28
N GLU A 236 -6.26 21.86 4.38
CA GLU A 236 -6.73 22.39 3.11
C GLU A 236 -7.22 21.25 2.19
N ALA A 237 -6.53 20.12 2.18
CA ALA A 237 -6.97 18.93 1.45
C ALA A 237 -8.39 18.51 1.87
N ARG A 238 -8.67 18.47 3.17
CA ARG A 238 -10.00 18.17 3.70
C ARG A 238 -11.01 19.21 3.22
N ARG A 239 -10.68 20.51 3.31
CA ARG A 239 -11.58 21.60 2.88
C ARG A 239 -11.98 21.44 1.42
N VAL A 240 -11.02 21.20 0.52
CA VAL A 240 -11.24 21.02 -0.91
C VAL A 240 -12.08 19.75 -1.19
N ALA A 241 -11.75 18.64 -0.53
CA ALA A 241 -12.48 17.38 -0.70
C ALA A 241 -13.93 17.47 -0.21
N LEU A 242 -14.22 18.18 0.89
CA LEU A 242 -15.60 18.40 1.36
C LEU A 242 -16.46 19.06 0.28
N VAL A 243 -15.95 20.10 -0.39
CA VAL A 243 -16.67 20.78 -1.48
C VAL A 243 -16.99 19.80 -2.62
N GLY A 244 -16.02 18.98 -3.04
CA GLY A 244 -16.23 17.98 -4.10
C GLY A 244 -17.23 16.89 -3.72
N ARG A 245 -17.17 16.41 -2.47
CA ARG A 245 -18.12 15.46 -1.89
C ARG A 245 -19.54 16.01 -1.91
N ASP A 246 -19.72 17.24 -1.41
CA ASP A 246 -21.04 17.81 -1.17
C ASP A 246 -21.72 18.29 -2.46
N ALA A 247 -20.93 18.80 -3.42
CA ALA A 247 -21.46 19.23 -4.72
C ALA A 247 -21.92 18.05 -5.59
N PHE A 248 -21.20 16.92 -5.59
CA PHE A 248 -21.47 15.78 -6.48
C PHE A 248 -21.34 14.41 -5.80
N PRO A 249 -22.09 14.12 -4.72
CA PRO A 249 -21.86 12.96 -3.84
C PRO A 249 -21.91 11.60 -4.54
N ASN A 250 -22.73 11.47 -5.59
CA ASN A 250 -22.91 10.21 -6.32
C ASN A 250 -21.91 10.00 -7.47
N SER A 251 -21.17 11.04 -7.84
CA SER A 251 -20.17 10.99 -8.90
C SER A 251 -18.91 10.21 -8.48
N ARG A 252 -18.08 9.79 -9.45
CA ARG A 252 -16.73 9.26 -9.18
C ARG A 252 -15.92 10.21 -8.29
N GLY A 253 -15.94 11.50 -8.61
CA GLY A 253 -15.24 12.54 -7.86
C GLY A 253 -15.72 12.67 -6.42
N GLY A 254 -17.03 12.80 -6.22
CA GLY A 254 -17.62 12.97 -4.89
C GLY A 254 -17.40 11.77 -3.97
N LYS A 255 -17.50 10.53 -4.50
CA LYS A 255 -17.19 9.32 -3.73
C LYS A 255 -15.72 9.26 -3.30
N ASN A 256 -14.79 9.62 -4.18
CA ASN A 256 -13.37 9.64 -3.84
C ASN A 256 -13.03 10.79 -2.87
N CYS A 257 -13.66 11.95 -3.04
CA CYS A 257 -13.58 13.04 -2.07
C CYS A 257 -14.10 12.61 -0.68
N HIS A 258 -15.25 11.93 -0.62
CA HIS A 258 -15.77 11.36 0.63
C HIS A 258 -14.74 10.43 1.29
N ASN A 259 -14.18 9.49 0.52
CA ASN A 259 -13.19 8.55 1.04
C ASN A 259 -11.93 9.26 1.56
N LEU A 260 -11.46 10.31 0.88
CA LEU A 260 -10.31 11.10 1.33
C LEU A 260 -10.61 11.84 2.63
N VAL A 261 -11.79 12.46 2.77
CA VAL A 261 -12.22 13.09 4.03
C VAL A 261 -12.25 12.06 5.15
N THR A 262 -12.87 10.90 4.93
CA THR A 262 -12.91 9.80 5.91
C THR A 262 -11.50 9.34 6.29
N GLN A 263 -10.56 9.27 5.35
CA GLN A 263 -9.16 8.92 5.62
C GLN A 263 -8.43 9.97 6.44
N ILE A 264 -8.62 11.26 6.15
CA ILE A 264 -7.99 12.37 6.89
C ILE A 264 -8.53 12.43 8.32
N GLU A 265 -9.85 12.27 8.48
CA GLU A 265 -10.55 12.33 9.78
C GLU A 265 -10.44 11.04 10.59
N ALA A 266 -10.00 9.93 9.99
CA ALA A 266 -9.91 8.64 10.68
C ALA A 266 -9.05 8.73 11.95
N LYS A 267 -9.71 8.43 13.08
CA LYS A 267 -9.08 8.25 14.40
C LYS A 267 -8.07 7.11 14.35
N SER A 268 -6.90 7.32 14.95
CA SER A 268 -5.92 6.25 15.13
C SER A 268 -5.22 6.35 16.48
N ILE A 269 -4.91 5.18 17.02
CA ILE A 269 -4.09 5.01 18.22
C ILE A 269 -3.25 3.73 18.06
N ARG A 270 -1.96 3.87 18.32
CA ARG A 270 -1.00 2.78 18.46
C ARG A 270 -0.24 3.00 19.76
N VAL A 271 -0.13 1.93 20.53
CA VAL A 271 0.58 1.94 21.81
C VAL A 271 1.68 0.91 21.74
N GLU A 272 2.90 1.33 22.07
CA GLU A 272 4.09 0.51 22.14
C GLU A 272 4.69 0.63 23.54
N THR A 273 5.21 -0.49 24.05
CA THR A 273 5.86 -0.59 25.36
C THR A 273 6.66 -1.87 25.41
N GLU A 274 7.58 -1.96 26.36
CA GLU A 274 8.34 -3.18 26.60
C GLU A 274 7.43 -4.32 27.08
N SER A 275 7.80 -5.56 26.71
CA SER A 275 7.04 -6.75 27.14
C SER A 275 7.26 -7.12 28.60
N ILE A 276 8.26 -6.53 29.25
CA ILE A 276 8.64 -6.74 30.64
C ILE A 276 8.76 -5.35 31.27
N TRP A 277 8.15 -5.14 32.43
CA TRP A 277 8.19 -3.90 33.20
C TRP A 277 8.85 -4.16 34.55
N ASN A 278 9.94 -3.44 34.79
CA ASN A 278 10.80 -3.43 35.97
C ASN A 278 11.48 -2.06 36.06
N ALA A 279 12.11 -1.72 37.19
CA ALA A 279 12.78 -0.43 37.34
C ALA A 279 14.14 -0.39 36.58
N PRO A 280 14.53 0.71 35.92
CA PRO A 280 13.75 1.91 35.68
C PRO A 280 12.57 1.62 34.76
N TRP A 281 11.38 2.05 35.19
CA TRP A 281 10.11 1.70 34.54
C TRP A 281 10.08 2.18 33.09
N PRO A 282 9.68 1.32 32.13
CA PRO A 282 9.68 1.66 30.72
C PRO A 282 8.58 2.68 30.38
N GLU A 283 8.69 3.22 29.17
CA GLU A 283 7.68 4.13 28.64
C GLU A 283 6.56 3.39 27.89
N LEU A 284 5.40 4.04 27.86
CA LEU A 284 4.31 3.86 26.93
C LEU A 284 4.49 4.89 25.83
N VAL A 285 4.82 4.44 24.62
CA VAL A 285 4.89 5.28 23.43
C VAL A 285 3.51 5.26 22.76
N VAL A 286 2.82 6.40 22.77
CA VAL A 286 1.46 6.54 22.25
C VAL A 286 1.51 7.36 20.97
N THR A 287 1.36 6.68 19.84
CA THR A 287 1.24 7.30 18.51
C THR A 287 -0.23 7.44 18.14
N TYR A 288 -0.69 8.67 17.85
CA TYR A 288 -2.12 8.94 17.70
C TYR A 288 -2.44 10.00 16.65
N ARG A 289 -3.71 10.01 16.23
CA ARG A 289 -4.31 11.04 15.37
C ARG A 289 -5.82 11.13 15.62
N ASN A 290 -6.35 12.35 15.64
CA ASN A 290 -7.77 12.70 15.77
C ASN A 290 -8.45 12.18 17.04
N ILE A 291 -7.68 12.06 18.12
CA ILE A 291 -8.17 11.69 19.46
C ILE A 291 -7.52 12.61 20.48
N THR A 292 -8.19 12.81 21.62
CA THR A 292 -7.73 13.70 22.70
C THR A 292 -7.48 12.96 24.01
N GLU A 293 -7.68 11.63 24.03
CA GLU A 293 -7.48 10.81 25.21
C GLU A 293 -6.93 9.43 24.81
N ALA A 294 -6.07 8.88 25.66
CA ALA A 294 -5.69 7.48 25.64
C ALA A 294 -6.06 6.82 26.97
N HIS A 295 -6.89 5.78 26.90
CA HIS A 295 -7.40 5.04 28.05
C HIS A 295 -6.72 3.69 28.14
N PHE A 296 -6.34 3.29 29.36
CA PHE A 296 -5.60 2.05 29.61
C PHE A 296 -6.25 1.23 30.72
N ARG A 297 -6.25 -0.09 30.53
CA ARG A 297 -6.62 -1.10 31.54
C ARG A 297 -5.54 -2.15 31.62
N LEU A 298 -5.10 -2.46 32.83
CA LEU A 298 -4.22 -3.59 33.10
C LEU A 298 -5.03 -4.72 33.72
N VAL A 299 -5.20 -5.81 32.97
CA VAL A 299 -6.05 -6.96 33.37
C VAL A 299 -5.15 -8.14 33.72
N PRO A 300 -5.20 -8.67 34.96
CA PRO A 300 -4.36 -9.78 35.39
C PRO A 300 -4.68 -11.04 34.60
N ALA A 301 -3.67 -11.84 34.28
CA ALA A 301 -3.81 -13.02 33.44
C ALA A 301 -3.00 -14.20 33.98
N ASP A 302 -3.54 -15.40 33.81
CA ASP A 302 -2.84 -16.64 34.12
C ASP A 302 -2.17 -17.14 32.84
N TRP A 303 -0.86 -16.87 32.72
CA TRP A 303 -0.07 -17.22 31.55
C TRP A 303 -0.19 -18.71 31.19
N ASN A 304 -0.14 -19.59 32.19
CA ASN A 304 -0.15 -21.04 32.02
C ASN A 304 -1.50 -21.53 31.47
N LYS A 305 -2.62 -20.96 31.97
CA LYS A 305 -3.97 -21.24 31.43
C LYS A 305 -4.15 -20.74 30.00
N LEU A 306 -3.68 -19.53 29.70
CA LEU A 306 -3.84 -18.94 28.37
C LEU A 306 -3.07 -19.73 27.31
N ARG A 307 -1.83 -20.12 27.64
CA ARG A 307 -1.04 -21.04 26.82
C ARG A 307 -1.78 -22.36 26.59
N ALA A 308 -2.29 -22.99 27.66
CA ALA A 308 -2.98 -24.27 27.56
C ALA A 308 -4.27 -24.21 26.71
N LYS A 309 -4.95 -23.06 26.71
CA LYS A 309 -6.19 -22.84 25.93
C LYS A 309 -5.94 -22.30 24.51
N ASN A 310 -4.70 -22.11 24.08
CA ASN A 310 -4.35 -21.43 22.82
C ASN A 310 -5.10 -20.10 22.66
N PHE A 311 -5.13 -19.29 23.72
CA PHE A 311 -5.82 -18.00 23.73
C PHE A 311 -5.21 -17.05 22.69
N SER A 312 -6.05 -16.37 21.90
CA SER A 312 -5.60 -15.56 20.78
C SER A 312 -6.35 -14.23 20.68
N MET A 313 -5.61 -13.13 20.57
CA MET A 313 -6.17 -11.80 20.31
C MET A 313 -6.84 -11.67 18.93
N SER A 314 -6.60 -12.61 18.02
CA SER A 314 -7.35 -12.66 16.75
C SER A 314 -8.81 -13.10 16.94
N ARG A 315 -9.13 -13.85 18.00
CA ARG A 315 -10.49 -14.34 18.27
C ARG A 315 -11.32 -13.28 18.98
N VAL A 316 -12.52 -13.02 18.47
CA VAL A 316 -13.43 -12.00 19.02
C VAL A 316 -13.88 -12.38 20.44
N GLU A 317 -14.13 -13.66 20.67
CA GLU A 317 -14.59 -14.20 21.96
C GLU A 317 -13.53 -13.99 23.04
N ASP A 318 -12.26 -14.23 22.73
CA ASP A 318 -11.13 -14.06 23.64
C ASP A 318 -10.96 -12.59 24.04
N ARG A 319 -11.06 -11.66 23.07
CA ARG A 319 -11.02 -10.21 23.36
C ARG A 319 -12.18 -9.76 24.23
N ARG A 320 -13.41 -10.19 23.92
CA ARG A 320 -14.61 -9.85 24.69
C ARG A 320 -14.58 -10.46 26.10
N ALA A 321 -14.06 -11.67 26.25
CA ALA A 321 -13.87 -12.29 27.55
C ALA A 321 -12.89 -11.50 28.41
N LEU A 322 -11.82 -10.97 27.80
CA LEU A 322 -10.84 -10.14 28.50
C LEU A 322 -11.40 -8.78 28.91
N LEU A 323 -12.16 -8.10 28.04
CA LEU A 323 -12.81 -6.81 28.34
C LEU A 323 -13.82 -6.87 29.49
N LYS A 324 -14.40 -8.05 29.76
CA LYS A 324 -15.35 -8.28 30.86
C LYS A 324 -14.67 -8.47 32.23
N ARG A 325 -13.35 -8.60 32.27
CA ARG A 325 -12.62 -8.84 33.53
C ARG A 325 -12.28 -7.53 34.20
N ASP A 326 -12.26 -7.56 35.52
CA ASP A 326 -11.88 -6.40 36.31
C ASP A 326 -10.38 -6.10 36.14
N PRO A 327 -10.03 -4.84 35.80
CA PRO A 327 -8.65 -4.43 35.75
C PRO A 327 -8.09 -4.23 37.17
N VAL A 328 -6.82 -4.58 37.38
CA VAL A 328 -6.10 -4.24 38.63
C VAL A 328 -5.70 -2.76 38.66
N LYS A 329 -5.60 -2.13 37.48
CA LYS A 329 -5.28 -0.71 37.32
C LYS A 329 -5.97 -0.19 36.06
N SER A 330 -6.56 1.00 36.18
CA SER A 330 -7.05 1.79 35.04
C SER A 330 -6.53 3.21 35.15
N TRP A 331 -6.15 3.80 34.04
CA TRP A 331 -5.71 5.19 33.98
C TRP A 331 -5.96 5.76 32.58
N ARG A 332 -5.83 7.08 32.46
CA ARG A 332 -5.92 7.79 31.18
C ARG A 332 -4.83 8.86 31.09
N HIS A 333 -4.48 9.21 29.86
CA HIS A 333 -3.71 10.40 29.55
C HIS A 333 -4.50 11.30 28.60
N ASP A 334 -4.52 12.60 28.90
CA ASP A 334 -5.00 13.60 27.96
C ASP A 334 -3.94 13.76 26.84
N LEU A 335 -4.42 13.85 25.60
CA LEU A 335 -3.58 13.97 24.40
C LEU A 335 -3.83 15.33 23.73
N PRO A 336 -2.78 16.09 23.37
CA PRO A 336 -2.93 17.32 22.61
C PRO A 336 -3.74 17.12 21.31
N PRO A 337 -4.76 17.95 21.02
CA PRO A 337 -5.54 17.82 19.79
C PRO A 337 -4.69 17.93 18.52
N THR A 338 -4.98 17.07 17.53
CA THR A 338 -4.34 17.10 16.20
C THR A 338 -5.25 17.81 15.18
N ALA A 339 -5.50 19.10 15.37
CA ALA A 339 -6.36 19.88 14.47
C ALA A 339 -5.80 19.99 13.03
N ASP A 340 -4.51 19.75 12.87
CA ASP A 340 -3.80 19.65 11.59
C ASP A 340 -3.91 18.26 10.92
N TYR A 341 -4.61 17.32 11.55
CA TYR A 341 -4.72 15.92 11.14
C TYR A 341 -3.35 15.21 11.00
N LYS A 342 -2.31 15.71 11.67
CA LYS A 342 -0.99 15.06 11.66
C LYS A 342 -0.88 14.09 12.82
N GLN A 343 -0.15 13.01 12.58
CA GLN A 343 0.14 12.03 13.62
C GLN A 343 1.11 12.64 14.64
N ARG A 344 0.89 12.35 15.92
CA ARG A 344 1.78 12.75 17.03
C ARG A 344 2.16 11.55 17.87
N THR A 345 3.24 11.69 18.62
CA THR A 345 3.73 10.68 19.55
C THR A 345 3.97 11.32 20.90
N GLU A 346 3.33 10.80 21.95
CA GLU A 346 3.63 11.13 23.34
C GLU A 346 4.28 9.95 24.05
N HIS A 347 5.05 10.25 25.09
CA HIS A 347 5.72 9.27 25.94
C HIS A 347 5.19 9.41 27.37
N PHE A 348 4.75 8.29 27.96
CA PHE A 348 4.22 8.27 29.33
C PHE A 348 4.89 7.17 30.14
N THR A 349 5.13 7.39 31.43
CA THR A 349 5.63 6.32 32.31
C THR A 349 4.54 5.30 32.61
N VAL A 350 4.89 4.01 32.62
CA VAL A 350 3.97 2.95 33.06
C VAL A 350 3.68 3.04 34.57
N PRO A 351 2.53 2.52 35.07
CA PRO A 351 2.26 2.46 36.50
C PRO A 351 3.29 1.58 37.24
N SER A 352 3.93 2.13 38.27
CA SER A 352 4.93 1.43 39.10
C SER A 352 4.35 0.73 40.33
N ASP A 353 3.07 0.96 40.64
CA ASP A 353 2.40 0.51 41.86
C ASP A 353 1.59 -0.79 41.68
N VAL A 354 1.95 -1.60 40.67
CA VAL A 354 1.29 -2.87 40.36
C VAL A 354 2.18 -4.04 40.77
N LYS A 355 1.59 -5.04 41.43
CA LYS A 355 2.30 -6.25 41.87
C LYS A 355 2.90 -7.03 40.68
N PRO A 356 4.03 -7.72 40.86
CA PRO A 356 4.58 -8.62 39.85
C PRO A 356 3.55 -9.64 39.35
N GLY A 357 3.58 -9.94 38.05
CA GLY A 357 2.62 -10.86 37.43
C GLY A 357 2.52 -10.72 35.91
N PHE A 358 1.62 -11.49 35.31
CA PHE A 358 1.32 -11.44 33.88
C PHE A 358 0.01 -10.70 33.64
N TYR A 359 0.01 -9.77 32.70
CA TYR A 359 -1.11 -8.88 32.45
C TYR A 359 -1.37 -8.71 30.96
N PHE A 360 -2.61 -8.34 30.63
CA PHE A 360 -2.93 -7.65 29.40
C PHE A 360 -3.00 -6.15 29.65
N LEU A 361 -2.23 -5.39 28.89
CA LEU A 361 -2.44 -3.97 28.67
C LEU A 361 -3.45 -3.80 27.54
N ILE A 362 -4.62 -3.27 27.88
CA ILE A 362 -5.65 -2.90 26.91
C ILE A 362 -5.60 -1.39 26.78
N SER A 363 -5.50 -0.88 25.55
CA SER A 363 -5.54 0.56 25.26
C SER A 363 -6.70 0.90 24.34
N SER A 364 -7.24 2.11 24.49
CA SER A 364 -8.38 2.59 23.71
C SER A 364 -8.37 4.11 23.58
N ALA A 365 -9.00 4.63 22.53
CA ALA A 365 -9.29 6.06 22.41
C ALA A 365 -10.53 6.48 23.22
N GLU A 366 -11.36 5.55 23.68
CA GLU A 366 -12.63 5.82 24.35
C GLU A 366 -12.70 5.10 25.70
N ALA A 367 -13.20 5.78 26.74
CA ALA A 367 -13.28 5.25 28.11
C ALA A 367 -14.12 3.96 28.25
N THR A 368 -15.03 3.71 27.30
CA THR A 368 -15.91 2.54 27.28
C THR A 368 -15.21 1.27 26.80
N PHE A 369 -14.07 1.39 26.10
CA PHE A 369 -13.39 0.27 25.41
C PHE A 369 -14.32 -0.49 24.45
N SER A 370 -15.34 0.19 23.90
CA SER A 370 -16.24 -0.36 22.88
C SER A 370 -15.46 -0.85 21.67
N GLU A 371 -15.86 -2.00 21.08
CA GLU A 371 -15.34 -2.44 19.78
C GLU A 371 -16.02 -1.73 18.60
N LYS A 372 -17.13 -1.01 18.84
CA LYS A 372 -17.87 -0.24 17.83
C LYS A 372 -17.29 1.17 17.73
N ASP A 373 -16.99 1.61 16.50
CA ASP A 373 -16.48 2.95 16.15
C ASP A 373 -15.25 3.40 16.95
N ASN A 374 -14.48 2.41 17.42
CA ASN A 374 -13.34 2.61 18.30
C ASN A 374 -12.32 1.49 18.08
N ARG A 375 -11.06 1.79 18.37
CA ARG A 375 -9.96 0.84 18.25
C ARG A 375 -9.45 0.49 19.64
N THR A 376 -9.55 -0.79 19.99
CA THR A 376 -8.91 -1.34 21.18
C THR A 376 -7.68 -2.13 20.77
N ASN A 377 -6.53 -1.85 21.38
CA ASN A 377 -5.30 -2.62 21.19
C ASN A 377 -5.02 -3.43 22.46
N TYR A 378 -4.42 -4.61 22.27
CA TYR A 378 -4.15 -5.57 23.34
C TYR A 378 -2.70 -6.01 23.26
N SER A 379 -1.97 -5.81 24.36
CA SER A 379 -0.58 -6.22 24.50
C SER A 379 -0.43 -7.04 25.78
N THR A 380 0.44 -8.04 25.77
CA THR A 380 0.79 -8.80 26.96
C THR A 380 2.04 -8.22 27.60
N VAL A 381 2.02 -8.06 28.91
CA VAL A 381 3.12 -7.49 29.69
C VAL A 381 3.38 -8.37 30.90
N TRP A 382 4.66 -8.60 31.19
CA TRP A 382 5.12 -9.11 32.48
C TRP A 382 5.56 -7.95 33.36
N ILE A 383 5.12 -7.93 34.62
CA ILE A 383 5.75 -7.11 35.65
C ILE A 383 6.64 -8.06 36.44
N SER A 384 7.95 -7.97 36.25
CA SER A 384 8.91 -8.95 36.79
C SER A 384 10.33 -8.41 36.72
N ASP A 385 11.09 -8.64 37.79
CA ASP A 385 12.53 -8.35 37.81
C ASP A 385 13.37 -9.46 37.15
N LEU A 386 12.75 -10.45 36.51
CA LEU A 386 13.47 -11.50 35.79
C LEU A 386 13.62 -11.13 34.30
N GLY A 387 14.81 -11.35 33.75
CA GLY A 387 15.09 -11.38 32.32
C GLY A 387 15.17 -12.82 31.81
N LEU A 388 14.66 -13.06 30.59
CA LEU A 388 14.73 -14.36 29.92
C LEU A 388 15.21 -14.21 28.49
N VAL A 389 16.33 -14.85 28.16
CA VAL A 389 16.87 -14.93 26.81
C VAL A 389 16.89 -16.38 26.36
N ILE A 390 16.34 -16.68 25.18
CA ILE A 390 16.26 -18.05 24.63
C ILE A 390 17.03 -18.12 23.32
N ARG A 391 17.87 -19.15 23.16
CA ARG A 391 18.64 -19.45 21.97
C ARG A 391 18.38 -20.88 21.47
N SER A 392 18.10 -20.99 20.17
CA SER A 392 18.11 -22.29 19.47
C SER A 392 19.52 -22.62 19.00
N ARG A 393 19.98 -23.86 19.24
CA ARG A 393 21.03 -24.54 18.48
C ARG A 393 20.46 -25.83 17.89
N ALA A 394 21.17 -26.44 16.94
CA ALA A 394 20.69 -27.59 16.14
C ALA A 394 19.76 -28.57 16.89
N ASN A 395 20.27 -29.26 17.90
CA ASN A 395 19.54 -30.21 18.76
C ASN A 395 19.34 -29.72 20.21
N ARG A 396 19.76 -28.50 20.54
CA ARG A 396 19.73 -27.97 21.90
C ARG A 396 18.97 -26.64 21.95
N LEU A 397 18.14 -26.51 22.96
CA LEU A 397 17.47 -25.26 23.31
C LEU A 397 18.06 -24.80 24.63
N GLU A 398 18.63 -23.61 24.66
CA GLU A 398 19.30 -23.10 25.86
C GLU A 398 18.96 -21.64 26.06
N GLY A 399 19.20 -21.13 27.25
CA GLY A 399 18.89 -19.75 27.57
C GLY A 399 19.50 -19.31 28.88
N PHE A 400 19.30 -18.03 29.17
CA PHE A 400 19.79 -17.37 30.36
C PHE A 400 18.60 -16.80 31.14
N VAL A 401 18.63 -16.96 32.45
CA VAL A 401 17.78 -16.23 33.39
C VAL A 401 18.68 -15.28 34.17
N VAL A 402 18.31 -14.01 34.16
CA VAL A 402 19.09 -12.94 34.79
C VAL A 402 18.18 -12.01 35.59
N GLU A 403 18.75 -11.22 36.48
CA GLU A 403 18.09 -10.05 37.03
C GLU A 403 17.90 -9.03 35.91
N GLY A 404 16.66 -8.56 35.71
CA GLY A 404 16.28 -7.73 34.58
C GLY A 404 16.95 -6.36 34.55
N ASN A 405 17.36 -5.84 35.71
CA ASN A 405 17.98 -4.52 35.85
C ASN A 405 19.51 -4.58 35.72
N SER A 406 20.14 -5.57 36.38
CA SER A 406 21.61 -5.68 36.47
C SER A 406 22.22 -6.63 35.45
N GLY A 407 21.43 -7.57 34.92
CA GLY A 407 21.92 -8.66 34.09
C GLY A 407 22.66 -9.76 34.85
N GLU A 408 22.65 -9.72 36.19
CA GLU A 408 23.30 -10.74 37.02
C GLU A 408 22.62 -12.10 36.86
N PRO A 409 23.37 -13.21 36.79
CA PRO A 409 22.81 -14.54 36.59
C PRO A 409 21.98 -14.99 37.80
N ILE A 410 20.87 -15.68 37.53
CA ILE A 410 20.03 -16.27 38.58
C ILE A 410 20.19 -17.78 38.57
N ALA A 411 20.81 -18.32 39.62
CA ALA A 411 20.93 -19.76 39.87
C ALA A 411 19.61 -20.35 40.40
N ASP A 412 19.40 -21.65 40.20
CA ASP A 412 18.27 -22.42 40.73
C ASP A 412 16.88 -21.90 40.33
N ALA A 413 16.77 -21.08 39.28
CA ALA A 413 15.50 -20.67 38.71
C ALA A 413 14.86 -21.85 38.00
N GLN A 414 13.64 -22.22 38.39
CA GLN A 414 12.90 -23.29 37.75
C GLN A 414 12.44 -22.86 36.36
N VAL A 415 12.76 -23.66 35.34
CA VAL A 415 12.41 -23.42 33.94
C VAL A 415 11.53 -24.55 33.43
N ASP A 416 10.30 -24.20 33.04
CA ASP A 416 9.38 -25.08 32.33
C ASP A 416 9.29 -24.68 30.86
N ALA A 417 9.50 -25.64 29.95
CA ALA A 417 9.36 -25.47 28.51
C ALA A 417 8.26 -26.39 27.95
N TRP A 418 7.41 -25.86 27.09
CA TRP A 418 6.39 -26.62 26.34
C TRP A 418 6.71 -26.56 24.87
N LEU A 419 7.29 -27.64 24.31
CA LEU A 419 7.73 -27.70 22.92
C LEU A 419 6.72 -28.43 22.06
N ARG A 420 6.34 -27.83 20.94
CA ARG A 420 5.36 -28.38 20.00
C ARG A 420 5.99 -29.48 19.16
N ASP A 421 5.36 -30.65 19.10
CA ASP A 421 5.74 -31.76 18.22
C ASP A 421 5.07 -31.67 16.84
N ASN A 422 5.36 -32.64 15.96
CA ASN A 422 4.79 -32.72 14.61
C ASN A 422 3.28 -33.01 14.57
N ARG A 423 2.70 -33.54 15.65
CA ARG A 423 1.25 -33.75 15.79
C ARG A 423 0.56 -32.52 16.38
N GLY A 424 1.31 -31.45 16.63
CA GLY A 424 0.84 -30.21 17.21
C GLY A 424 0.64 -30.27 18.73
N LYS A 425 1.06 -31.35 19.41
CA LYS A 425 0.97 -31.50 20.86
C LYS A 425 2.18 -30.86 21.53
N TYR A 426 1.96 -30.24 22.69
CA TYR A 426 3.03 -29.68 23.50
C TYR A 426 3.58 -30.73 24.48
N VAL A 427 4.90 -30.94 24.44
CA VAL A 427 5.65 -31.79 25.39
C VAL A 427 6.32 -30.89 26.42
N LYS A 428 6.02 -31.10 27.70
CA LYS A 428 6.62 -30.37 28.81
C LYS A 428 8.03 -30.90 29.10
N LYS A 429 8.99 -30.01 29.32
CA LYS A 429 10.32 -30.26 29.89
C LYS A 429 10.50 -29.31 31.07
N THR A 430 11.17 -29.78 32.12
CA THR A 430 11.46 -29.01 33.33
C THR A 430 12.95 -29.09 33.62
N GLY A 431 13.53 -27.99 34.06
CA GLY A 431 14.93 -27.89 34.47
C GLY A 431 15.11 -26.73 35.44
N ALA A 432 16.35 -26.50 35.85
CA ALA A 432 16.75 -25.34 36.64
C ALA A 432 17.97 -24.69 35.99
N THR A 433 18.23 -23.43 36.31
CA THR A 433 19.46 -22.74 35.92
C THR A 433 20.64 -23.15 36.79
N ASP A 434 21.83 -23.20 36.20
CA ASP A 434 23.10 -23.36 36.92
C ASP A 434 23.57 -22.04 37.56
N GLU A 435 24.74 -22.06 38.20
CA GLU A 435 25.36 -20.87 38.84
C GLU A 435 25.59 -19.70 37.88
N SER A 436 25.66 -19.95 36.57
CA SER A 436 25.80 -18.93 35.53
C SER A 436 24.45 -18.47 34.97
N GLY A 437 23.33 -18.90 35.57
CA GLY A 437 21.98 -18.57 35.11
C GLY A 437 21.57 -19.31 33.84
N ILE A 438 22.29 -20.36 33.45
CA ILE A 438 22.08 -21.06 32.17
C ILE A 438 21.17 -22.26 32.38
N PHE A 439 20.20 -22.43 31.49
CA PHE A 439 19.42 -23.67 31.37
C PHE A 439 19.57 -24.28 29.97
N GLY A 440 19.29 -25.59 29.86
CA GLY A 440 19.34 -26.29 28.59
C GLY A 440 18.40 -27.48 28.50
N PHE A 441 17.78 -27.65 27.33
CA PHE A 441 16.91 -28.77 26.98
C PHE A 441 17.36 -29.40 25.67
N GLN A 442 17.38 -30.73 25.61
CA GLN A 442 17.48 -31.45 24.34
C GLN A 442 16.15 -31.31 23.57
N LYS A 443 16.22 -31.01 22.28
CA LYS A 443 15.05 -30.88 21.39
C LYS A 443 15.20 -31.72 20.12
N ALA A 444 14.08 -32.22 19.60
CA ALA A 444 14.06 -32.84 18.28
C ALA A 444 14.16 -31.79 17.16
N LYS A 445 14.61 -32.19 15.97
CA LYS A 445 14.78 -31.30 14.80
C LYS A 445 13.50 -30.53 14.42
N ASN A 446 12.35 -31.14 14.66
CA ASN A 446 11.02 -30.60 14.35
C ASN A 446 10.37 -29.80 15.51
N GLN A 447 11.05 -29.65 16.65
CA GLN A 447 10.58 -28.84 17.78
C GLN A 447 11.09 -27.40 17.65
N TYR A 448 10.56 -26.67 16.68
CA TYR A 448 10.92 -25.27 16.41
C TYR A 448 9.98 -24.26 17.07
N GLN A 449 8.88 -24.71 17.68
CA GLN A 449 7.90 -23.86 18.37
C GLN A 449 7.73 -24.25 19.83
N GLY A 450 7.59 -23.27 20.72
CA GLY A 450 7.30 -23.55 22.12
C GLY A 450 7.12 -22.33 23.00
N PHE A 451 6.79 -22.61 24.25
CA PHE A 451 6.59 -21.62 25.30
C PHE A 451 7.48 -21.91 26.50
N PHE A 452 7.88 -20.86 27.22
CA PHE A 452 8.68 -20.99 28.44
C PHE A 452 8.05 -20.23 29.59
N LEU A 453 8.20 -20.77 30.80
CA LEU A 453 7.91 -20.10 32.05
C LEU A 453 9.08 -20.34 33.02
N VAL A 454 9.61 -19.27 33.56
CA VAL A 454 10.63 -19.26 34.59
C VAL A 454 10.00 -18.83 35.90
N GLN A 455 10.42 -19.46 37.00
CA GLN A 455 9.94 -19.18 38.35
C GLN A 455 11.13 -19.16 39.31
N HIS A 456 11.27 -18.09 40.09
CA HIS A 456 12.33 -17.97 41.10
C HIS A 456 11.88 -17.04 42.24
N ASN A 457 11.89 -17.52 43.49
CA ASN A 457 11.49 -16.77 44.68
C ASN A 457 10.15 -16.03 44.55
N GLY A 458 9.14 -16.68 43.96
CA GLY A 458 7.81 -16.10 43.72
C GLY A 458 7.71 -15.18 42.50
N ARG A 459 8.82 -14.80 41.87
CA ARG A 459 8.86 -14.04 40.60
C ARG A 459 8.67 -14.98 39.42
N GLN A 460 8.06 -14.47 38.34
CA GLN A 460 7.82 -15.25 37.13
C GLN A 460 8.06 -14.43 35.87
N ILE A 461 8.54 -15.09 34.82
CA ILE A 461 8.59 -14.53 33.46
C ILE A 461 8.38 -15.64 32.44
N GLY A 462 7.72 -15.34 31.32
CA GLY A 462 7.52 -16.32 30.27
C GLY A 462 7.41 -15.69 28.88
N THR A 463 7.46 -16.53 27.86
CA THR A 463 7.31 -16.08 26.46
C THR A 463 5.94 -15.47 26.22
N THR A 464 5.89 -14.29 25.61
CA THR A 464 4.66 -13.62 25.18
C THR A 464 4.28 -14.01 23.74
N GLY A 465 3.07 -13.72 23.28
CA GLY A 465 2.60 -14.13 21.94
C GLY A 465 3.44 -13.64 20.75
N ARG A 466 4.24 -12.57 20.93
CA ARG A 466 5.25 -12.10 19.95
C ARG A 466 6.62 -12.77 20.11
N ASN A 467 6.89 -13.33 21.29
CA ASN A 467 8.14 -14.01 21.67
C ASN A 467 7.96 -15.53 21.79
N ASN A 468 6.98 -16.11 21.10
CA ASN A 468 6.95 -17.55 20.92
C ASN A 468 8.27 -17.95 20.27
N TYR A 469 8.96 -18.89 20.88
CA TYR A 469 10.20 -19.40 20.32
C TYR A 469 9.90 -19.93 18.91
N TRP A 470 10.60 -19.40 17.90
CA TRP A 470 10.60 -19.89 16.52
C TRP A 470 12.05 -20.11 16.09
N GLY A 471 12.56 -21.32 16.34
CA GLY A 471 13.91 -21.69 15.91
C GLY A 471 13.90 -22.05 14.43
N GLY A 472 14.52 -21.24 13.57
CA GLY A 472 14.59 -21.52 12.13
C GLY A 472 15.02 -22.96 11.82
N THR A 473 14.45 -23.53 10.77
CA THR A 473 14.90 -24.81 10.22
C THR A 473 16.34 -24.64 9.77
N VAL A 474 17.26 -25.47 10.29
CA VAL A 474 18.59 -25.58 9.68
C VAL A 474 18.37 -26.17 8.29
N GLN A 475 18.46 -25.34 7.25
CA GLN A 475 18.58 -25.82 5.88
C GLN A 475 19.84 -26.69 5.85
N GLN A 476 19.65 -28.01 5.69
CA GLN A 476 20.78 -28.82 5.29
C GLN A 476 21.13 -28.39 3.86
N PRO A 477 22.41 -28.06 3.57
CA PRO A 477 22.80 -27.84 2.19
C PRO A 477 22.43 -29.10 1.41
N GLU A 478 21.61 -28.93 0.37
CA GLU A 478 21.41 -30.01 -0.59
C GLU A 478 22.79 -30.43 -1.10
N PRO A 479 23.09 -31.74 -1.17
CA PRO A 479 24.30 -32.18 -1.84
C PRO A 479 24.22 -31.66 -3.27
N LYS A 480 25.11 -30.73 -3.62
CA LYS A 480 25.31 -30.32 -5.00
C LYS A 480 25.68 -31.58 -5.76
N ASN A 481 24.75 -32.13 -6.53
CA ASN A 481 25.11 -33.03 -7.61
C ASN A 481 25.91 -32.18 -8.58
N SER A 482 27.22 -32.40 -8.60
CA SER A 482 28.11 -31.89 -9.63
C SER A 482 27.63 -32.38 -10.99
N VAL A 483 27.25 -31.43 -11.85
CA VAL A 483 27.13 -31.60 -13.30
C VAL A 483 28.09 -30.61 -13.93
#